data_AF-A0A850P202-F1
#
_entry.id   AF-A0A850P202-F1
#
_cell.length_a   1.000
_cell.length_b   1.000
_cell.length_c   1.000
_cell.angle_alpha   90.00
_cell.angle_beta   90.00
_cell.angle_gamma   90.00
#
_symmetry.space_group_name_H-M   'P 1'
#
loop_
_entity.id
_entity.type
_entity.pdbx_description
1 polymer ?
#
loop_
_entity_poly.entity_id
_entity_poly.type
_entity_poly.pdbx_seq_one_letter_code
_entity_poly.pdbx_strand_id
1 'polypeptide(L)'
;ALTGWIALRVLKGQRDPHIDLLTSLALATGTFSIANHLGMSGAIAVVVAGLCFGTSYSHSVFDEASRKELDIAWTLIDEVLNVLLFMLIGFEILEITPHLFTVLATLAVIPLSIAVRALSVLFSTLPVHLRQWERGRVLGILTWGGLRGGISVSLALGLPPGELRNLLLPVCYGVVVFTIIVQGLTMERVARRLYPSSASRSE
;
A
#
# COMPACT_ATOMS: atom_id res chain seq x y z
N ALA A 1 -7.34 -1.30 17.51
CA ALA A 1 -6.65 -1.03 18.78
C ALA A 1 -7.02 -2.05 19.87
N LEU A 2 -8.29 -2.14 20.28
CA LEU A 2 -8.76 -3.13 21.26
C LEU A 2 -8.39 -4.57 20.90
N THR A 3 -8.65 -5.01 19.68
CA THR A 3 -8.31 -6.36 19.20
C THR A 3 -6.79 -6.63 19.24
N GLY A 4 -5.98 -5.65 18.82
CA GLY A 4 -4.52 -5.75 18.89
C GLY A 4 -4.01 -5.86 20.34
N TRP A 5 -4.61 -5.13 21.28
CA TRP A 5 -4.27 -5.23 22.69
C TRP A 5 -4.67 -6.58 23.29
N ILE A 6 -5.83 -7.12 22.91
CA ILE A 6 -6.29 -8.46 23.31
C ILE A 6 -5.30 -9.52 22.79
N ALA A 7 -4.89 -9.45 21.53
CA ALA A 7 -3.90 -10.38 20.97
C ALA A 7 -2.58 -10.35 21.76
N LEU A 8 -2.05 -9.16 22.06
CA LEU A 8 -0.82 -9.02 22.87
C LEU A 8 -0.97 -9.61 24.29
N ARG A 9 -2.16 -9.53 24.88
CA ARG A 9 -2.47 -10.15 26.18
C ARG A 9 -2.44 -11.68 26.12
N VAL A 10 -2.99 -12.27 25.06
CA VAL A 10 -2.99 -13.73 24.84
C VAL A 10 -1.55 -14.24 24.69
N LEU A 11 -0.74 -13.52 23.91
CA LEU A 11 0.63 -13.90 23.58
C LEU A 11 1.58 -13.80 24.77
N LYS A 12 1.34 -12.85 25.68
CA LYS A 12 2.14 -12.71 26.90
C LYS A 12 2.10 -13.96 27.80
N GLY A 13 1.07 -14.77 27.70
CA GLY A 13 0.89 -15.99 28.50
C GLY A 13 1.51 -17.25 27.88
N GLN A 14 1.98 -17.20 26.64
CA GLN A 14 2.41 -18.37 25.89
C GLN A 14 3.77 -18.15 25.22
N ARG A 15 4.52 -19.22 24.99
CA ARG A 15 5.84 -19.19 24.35
C ARG A 15 5.92 -20.29 23.29
N ASP A 16 5.03 -20.19 22.31
CA ASP A 16 4.97 -21.12 21.18
C ASP A 16 4.86 -20.33 19.87
N PRO A 17 5.89 -20.40 18.99
CA PRO A 17 5.90 -19.71 17.71
C PRO A 17 4.69 -19.99 16.81
N HIS A 18 4.13 -21.21 16.87
CA HIS A 18 2.96 -21.56 16.07
C HIS A 18 1.72 -20.83 16.56
N ILE A 19 1.56 -20.69 17.87
CA ILE A 19 0.43 -19.95 18.46
C ILE A 19 0.57 -18.46 18.17
N ASP A 20 1.79 -17.94 18.16
CA ASP A 20 2.09 -16.56 17.77
C ASP A 20 1.61 -16.29 16.33
N LEU A 21 1.94 -17.18 15.40
CA LEU A 21 1.52 -17.09 14.00
C LEU A 21 -0.02 -17.17 13.86
N LEU A 22 -0.64 -18.18 14.45
CA LEU A 22 -2.10 -18.35 14.41
C LEU A 22 -2.83 -17.14 15.00
N THR A 23 -2.31 -16.58 16.10
CA THR A 23 -2.88 -15.38 16.72
C THR A 23 -2.73 -14.17 15.82
N SER A 24 -1.61 -14.01 15.10
CA SER A 24 -1.43 -12.90 14.15
C SER A 24 -2.40 -12.99 12.96
N LEU A 25 -2.62 -14.19 12.42
CA LEU A 25 -3.59 -14.46 11.35
C LEU A 25 -5.03 -14.25 11.83
N ALA A 26 -5.36 -14.74 13.03
CA ALA A 26 -6.65 -14.53 13.66
C ALA A 26 -6.89 -13.05 13.99
N LEU A 27 -5.86 -12.31 14.37
CA LEU A 27 -5.95 -10.87 14.59
C LEU A 27 -6.29 -10.14 13.30
N ALA A 28 -5.63 -10.47 12.18
CA ALA A 28 -5.89 -9.86 10.89
C ALA A 28 -7.31 -10.17 10.37
N THR A 29 -7.66 -11.46 10.27
CA THR A 29 -8.96 -11.90 9.75
C THR A 29 -10.13 -11.57 10.69
N GLY A 30 -9.94 -11.78 12.00
CA GLY A 30 -10.93 -11.51 13.03
C GLY A 30 -11.23 -10.02 13.17
N THR A 31 -10.19 -9.16 13.17
CA THR A 31 -10.41 -7.70 13.23
C THR A 31 -11.15 -7.21 11.99
N PHE A 32 -10.82 -7.72 10.80
CA PHE A 32 -11.53 -7.36 9.57
C PHE A 32 -13.02 -7.70 9.65
N SER A 33 -13.35 -8.94 10.03
CA SER A 33 -14.73 -9.41 10.12
C SER A 33 -15.55 -8.63 11.15
N ILE A 34 -15.02 -8.47 12.37
CA ILE A 34 -15.69 -7.73 13.46
C ILE A 34 -15.96 -6.28 13.04
N ALA A 35 -14.98 -5.62 12.44
CA ALA A 35 -15.14 -4.23 12.00
C ALA A 35 -16.21 -4.10 10.92
N ASN A 36 -16.26 -5.02 9.96
CA ASN A 36 -17.24 -5.00 8.88
C ASN A 36 -18.68 -5.23 9.41
N HIS A 37 -18.86 -6.13 10.39
CA HIS A 37 -20.15 -6.32 11.05
C HIS A 37 -20.65 -5.09 11.81
N LEU A 38 -19.74 -4.25 12.30
CA LEU A 38 -20.06 -3.00 12.99
C LEU A 38 -20.22 -1.81 12.02
N GLY A 39 -20.16 -2.04 10.70
CA GLY A 39 -20.23 -0.99 9.68
C GLY A 39 -18.99 -0.08 9.63
N MET A 40 -17.87 -0.51 10.22
CA MET A 40 -16.59 0.21 10.18
C MET A 40 -15.69 -0.31 9.06
N SER A 41 -14.67 0.48 8.68
CA SER A 41 -13.68 0.04 7.68
C SER A 41 -12.80 -1.08 8.23
N GLY A 42 -13.03 -2.31 7.73
CA GLY A 42 -12.26 -3.49 8.12
C GLY A 42 -10.76 -3.35 7.83
N ALA A 43 -10.40 -2.84 6.65
CA ALA A 43 -9.00 -2.66 6.26
C ALA A 43 -8.24 -1.72 7.22
N ILE A 44 -8.82 -0.56 7.56
CA ILE A 44 -8.21 0.40 8.48
C ILE A 44 -8.13 -0.20 9.90
N ALA A 45 -9.16 -0.93 10.33
CA ALA A 45 -9.17 -1.57 11.64
C ALA A 45 -8.03 -2.59 11.79
N VAL A 46 -7.79 -3.40 10.76
CA VAL A 46 -6.66 -4.35 10.69
C VAL A 46 -5.32 -3.63 10.71
N VAL A 47 -5.15 -2.56 9.94
CA VAL A 47 -3.91 -1.76 9.95
C VAL A 47 -3.62 -1.21 11.34
N VAL A 48 -4.62 -0.64 12.02
CA VAL A 48 -4.44 -0.14 13.40
C VAL A 48 -4.11 -1.29 14.36
N ALA A 49 -4.74 -2.46 14.21
CA ALA A 49 -4.43 -3.63 15.02
C ALA A 49 -3.00 -4.15 14.78
N GLY A 50 -2.55 -4.20 13.53
CA GLY A 50 -1.20 -4.58 13.14
C GLY A 50 -0.14 -3.58 13.61
N LEU A 51 -0.40 -2.28 13.53
CA LEU A 51 0.47 -1.24 14.10
C LEU A 51 0.62 -1.40 15.62
N CYS A 52 -0.46 -1.70 16.34
CA CYS A 52 -0.39 -2.02 17.77
C CYS A 52 0.46 -3.27 18.02
N PHE A 53 0.27 -4.30 17.20
CA PHE A 53 1.02 -5.57 17.26
C PHE A 53 2.51 -5.41 16.90
N GLY A 54 2.88 -4.43 16.07
CA GLY A 54 4.27 -4.15 15.68
C GLY A 54 5.02 -3.17 16.59
N THR A 55 4.45 -2.75 17.72
CA THR A 55 5.09 -1.78 18.63
C THR A 55 6.25 -2.38 19.44
N SER A 56 7.12 -1.53 20.00
CA SER A 56 8.20 -1.94 20.91
C SER A 56 7.74 -2.76 22.12
N TYR A 57 6.47 -2.65 22.52
CA TYR A 57 5.87 -3.49 23.55
C TYR A 57 5.68 -4.95 23.11
N SER A 58 5.43 -5.17 21.82
CA SER A 58 5.37 -6.50 21.23
C SER A 58 6.74 -7.16 21.16
N HIS A 59 7.78 -6.36 20.91
CA HIS A 59 9.16 -6.85 20.97
C HIS A 59 9.46 -7.45 22.35
N SER A 60 9.08 -6.84 23.48
CA SER A 60 9.37 -7.45 24.79
C SER A 60 8.57 -8.73 25.11
N VAL A 61 7.54 -9.06 24.31
CA VAL A 61 6.70 -10.25 24.48
C VAL A 61 7.23 -11.44 23.70
N PHE A 62 7.80 -11.22 22.51
CA PHE A 62 8.30 -12.29 21.64
C PHE A 62 9.79 -12.58 21.81
N ASP A 63 10.12 -13.87 21.85
CA ASP A 63 11.50 -14.36 21.70
C ASP A 63 12.01 -14.18 20.26
N GLU A 64 13.33 -14.19 20.06
CA GLU A 64 13.93 -13.98 18.73
C GLU A 64 13.49 -15.03 17.71
N ALA A 65 13.34 -16.29 18.14
CA ALA A 65 12.85 -17.38 17.30
C ALA A 65 11.42 -17.13 16.79
N SER A 66 10.48 -16.81 17.71
CA SER A 66 9.09 -16.50 17.35
C SER A 66 8.99 -15.34 16.36
N ARG A 67 9.79 -14.29 16.55
CA ARG A 67 9.76 -13.14 15.64
C ARG A 67 10.24 -13.49 14.24
N LYS A 68 11.31 -14.29 14.15
CA LYS A 68 11.84 -14.71 12.86
C LYS A 68 10.82 -15.57 12.11
N GLU A 69 10.13 -16.46 12.81
CA GLU A 69 9.08 -17.29 12.20
C GLU A 69 7.87 -16.47 11.74
N LEU A 70 7.43 -15.49 12.55
CA LEU A 70 6.40 -14.53 12.15
C LEU A 70 6.79 -13.72 10.91
N ASP A 71 8.03 -13.21 10.88
CA ASP A 71 8.55 -12.40 9.76
C ASP A 71 8.62 -13.22 8.47
N ILE A 72 9.14 -14.45 8.54
CA ILE A 72 9.17 -15.38 7.41
C ILE A 72 7.75 -15.69 6.92
N ALA A 73 6.83 -16.02 7.84
CA ALA A 73 5.47 -16.37 7.46
C ALA A 73 4.73 -15.21 6.80
N TRP A 74 4.81 -14.00 7.36
CA TRP A 74 4.17 -12.82 6.78
C TRP A 74 4.83 -12.38 5.47
N THR A 75 6.15 -12.53 5.34
CA THR A 75 6.85 -12.29 4.06
C THR A 75 6.36 -13.25 2.98
N LEU A 76 6.26 -14.55 3.28
CA LEU A 76 5.74 -15.53 2.33
C LEU A 76 4.28 -15.25 1.96
N ILE A 77 3.44 -14.87 2.93
CA ILE A 77 2.05 -14.49 2.67
C ILE A 77 1.99 -13.25 1.76
N ASP A 78 2.79 -12.21 2.05
CA ASP A 78 2.88 -11.00 1.25
C ASP A 78 3.32 -11.30 -0.20
N GLU A 79 4.36 -12.12 -0.36
CA GLU A 79 4.84 -12.55 -1.68
C GLU A 79 3.76 -13.29 -2.46
N VAL A 80 3.08 -14.26 -1.86
CA VAL A 80 2.00 -15.02 -2.51
C VAL A 80 0.84 -14.10 -2.87
N LEU A 81 0.37 -13.27 -1.95
CA LEU A 81 -0.74 -12.34 -2.21
C LEU A 81 -0.39 -11.33 -3.29
N ASN A 82 0.86 -10.85 -3.32
CA ASN A 82 1.34 -9.92 -4.33
C ASN A 82 1.42 -10.57 -5.72
N VAL A 83 1.94 -11.80 -5.82
CA VAL A 83 1.92 -12.57 -7.09
C VAL A 83 0.49 -12.79 -7.57
N LEU A 84 -0.43 -13.18 -6.67
CA LEU A 84 -1.84 -13.34 -7.01
C LEU A 84 -2.47 -12.02 -7.45
N LEU A 85 -2.19 -10.92 -6.77
CA LEU A 85 -2.68 -9.59 -7.13
C LEU A 85 -2.21 -9.20 -8.54
N PHE A 86 -0.92 -9.35 -8.85
CA PHE A 86 -0.40 -9.06 -10.18
C PHE A 86 -0.93 -10.01 -11.25
N MET A 87 -1.15 -11.28 -10.93
CA MET A 87 -1.77 -12.25 -11.82
C MET A 87 -3.22 -11.88 -12.13
N LEU A 88 -4.03 -11.56 -11.12
CA LEU A 88 -5.39 -11.07 -11.30
C LEU A 88 -5.40 -9.77 -12.10
N ILE A 89 -4.42 -8.89 -11.86
CA ILE A 89 -4.26 -7.70 -12.66
C ILE A 89 -3.92 -8.05 -14.13
N GLY A 90 -3.11 -9.08 -14.36
CA GLY A 90 -2.82 -9.57 -15.70
C GLY A 90 -4.05 -10.15 -16.40
N PHE A 91 -4.98 -10.77 -15.68
CA PHE A 91 -6.17 -11.36 -16.29
C PHE A 91 -7.24 -10.33 -16.65
N GLU A 92 -7.53 -9.39 -15.76
CA GLU A 92 -8.57 -8.37 -16.00
C GLU A 92 -8.25 -7.51 -17.24
N ILE A 93 -6.96 -7.27 -17.56
CA ILE A 93 -6.58 -6.48 -18.74
C ILE A 93 -7.02 -7.13 -20.06
N LEU A 94 -7.18 -8.46 -20.09
CA LEU A 94 -7.62 -9.20 -21.27
C LEU A 94 -9.13 -9.06 -21.51
N GLU A 95 -9.90 -8.79 -20.46
CA GLU A 95 -11.35 -8.62 -20.53
C GLU A 95 -11.74 -7.17 -20.87
N ILE A 96 -10.85 -6.20 -20.65
CA ILE A 96 -11.10 -4.79 -20.96
C ILE A 96 -11.05 -4.57 -22.47
N THR A 97 -12.22 -4.29 -23.07
CA THR A 97 -12.31 -3.89 -24.48
C THR A 97 -11.91 -2.42 -24.64
N PRO A 98 -10.82 -2.11 -25.36
CA PRO A 98 -10.37 -0.73 -25.51
C PRO A 98 -11.30 0.04 -26.47
N HIS A 99 -12.04 1.01 -25.93
CA HIS A 99 -12.73 2.01 -26.73
C HIS A 99 -11.84 3.25 -26.90
N LEU A 100 -11.98 3.94 -28.04
CA LEU A 100 -11.20 5.16 -28.32
C LEU A 100 -11.40 6.22 -27.22
N PHE A 101 -12.62 6.32 -26.70
CA PHE A 101 -12.97 7.22 -25.59
C PHE A 101 -12.26 6.86 -24.29
N THR A 102 -12.18 5.57 -23.92
CA THR A 102 -11.51 5.12 -22.70
C THR A 102 -10.00 5.31 -22.77
N VAL A 103 -9.39 5.15 -23.95
CA VAL A 103 -7.96 5.41 -24.16
C VAL A 103 -7.67 6.90 -24.02
N LEU A 104 -8.46 7.76 -24.65
CA LEU A 104 -8.30 9.21 -24.56
C LEU A 104 -8.52 9.72 -23.12
N ALA A 105 -9.53 9.19 -22.43
CA ALA A 105 -9.78 9.48 -21.02
C ALA A 105 -8.61 9.06 -20.14
N THR A 106 -8.06 7.86 -20.35
CA THR A 106 -6.88 7.39 -19.61
C THR A 106 -5.67 8.31 -19.84
N LEU A 107 -5.42 8.69 -21.09
CA LEU A 107 -4.32 9.58 -21.46
C LEU A 107 -4.47 10.97 -20.80
N ALA A 108 -5.69 11.47 -20.64
CA ALA A 108 -5.97 12.73 -19.94
C ALA A 108 -5.88 12.60 -18.41
N VAL A 109 -6.30 11.46 -17.85
CA VAL A 109 -6.32 11.21 -16.40
C VAL A 109 -4.93 10.97 -15.83
N ILE A 110 -3.99 10.41 -16.60
CA ILE A 110 -2.60 10.21 -16.18
C ILE A 110 -1.91 11.53 -15.76
N PRO A 111 -1.80 12.57 -16.61
CA PRO A 111 -1.17 13.83 -16.23
C PRO A 111 -1.97 14.55 -15.15
N LEU A 112 -3.31 14.48 -15.20
CA LEU A 112 -4.17 15.04 -14.15
C LEU A 112 -3.88 14.41 -12.78
N SER A 113 -3.75 13.08 -12.72
CA SER A 113 -3.42 12.33 -11.50
C SER A 113 -2.10 12.80 -10.90
N ILE A 114 -1.07 12.96 -11.74
CA ILE A 114 0.25 13.43 -11.31
C ILE A 114 0.17 14.88 -10.81
N ALA A 115 -0.55 15.76 -11.53
CA ALA A 115 -0.73 17.15 -11.13
C ALA A 115 -1.48 17.28 -9.79
N VAL A 116 -2.57 16.54 -9.61
CA VAL A 116 -3.34 16.51 -8.35
C VAL A 116 -2.48 15.99 -7.20
N ARG A 117 -1.65 14.96 -7.43
CA ARG A 117 -0.71 14.46 -6.43
C ARG A 117 0.33 15.52 -6.06
N ALA A 118 0.94 16.17 -7.06
CA ALA A 118 1.93 17.22 -6.84
C ALA A 118 1.34 18.38 -6.02
N LEU A 119 0.12 18.81 -6.36
CA LEU A 119 -0.62 19.84 -5.63
C LEU A 119 -0.96 19.40 -4.19
N SER A 120 -1.40 18.16 -4.00
CA SER A 120 -1.74 17.63 -2.67
C SER A 120 -0.51 17.55 -1.76
N VAL A 121 0.63 17.09 -2.29
CA VAL A 121 1.89 17.05 -1.54
C VAL A 121 2.40 18.46 -1.27
N LEU A 122 2.31 19.37 -2.24
CA LEU A 122 2.67 20.78 -2.05
C LEU A 122 1.84 21.44 -0.95
N PHE A 123 0.52 21.23 -0.97
CA PHE A 123 -0.40 21.79 0.03
C PHE A 123 -0.17 21.19 1.43
N SER A 124 0.01 19.87 1.52
CA SER A 124 0.28 19.20 2.79
C SER A 124 1.64 19.57 3.39
N THR A 125 2.62 19.92 2.56
CA THR A 125 3.97 20.31 3.02
C THR A 125 4.12 21.81 3.20
N LEU A 126 3.12 22.62 2.85
CA LEU A 126 3.10 24.08 2.95
C LEU A 126 3.46 24.63 4.35
N PRO A 127 2.95 24.07 5.47
CA PRO A 127 3.27 24.57 6.82
C PRO A 127 4.71 24.28 7.26
N VAL A 128 5.29 23.18 6.76
CA VAL A 128 6.68 22.77 7.04
C VAL A 128 7.66 23.44 6.06
N HIS A 129 7.16 23.92 4.91
CA HIS A 129 7.91 24.54 3.82
C HIS A 129 8.61 25.85 4.18
N LEU A 130 8.17 26.54 5.24
CA LEU A 130 8.75 27.81 5.65
C LEU A 130 10.16 27.68 6.27
N ARG A 131 10.58 26.48 6.71
CA ARG A 131 11.72 26.36 7.65
C ARG A 131 13.02 25.75 7.14
N GLN A 132 13.09 24.91 6.11
CA GLN A 132 14.38 24.30 5.66
C GLN A 132 14.49 23.99 4.16
N TRP A 133 15.71 24.10 3.59
CA TRP A 133 16.07 24.37 2.18
C TRP A 133 16.27 23.13 1.25
N GLU A 134 16.06 21.89 1.71
CA GLU A 134 16.23 20.67 0.86
C GLU A 134 14.98 20.31 0.01
N ARG A 135 14.29 21.36 -0.49
CA ARG A 135 12.84 21.40 -0.76
C ARG A 135 12.35 20.72 -2.04
N GLY A 136 13.10 20.78 -3.14
CA GLY A 136 12.63 20.24 -4.43
C GLY A 136 12.73 18.71 -4.54
N ARG A 137 13.70 18.12 -3.83
CA ARG A 137 14.04 16.69 -3.94
C ARG A 137 13.03 15.82 -3.21
N VAL A 138 12.65 16.23 -2.01
CA VAL A 138 11.60 15.58 -1.21
C VAL A 138 10.25 15.66 -1.92
N LEU A 139 9.87 16.85 -2.44
CA LEU A 139 8.63 17.02 -3.21
C LEU A 139 8.61 16.13 -4.47
N GLY A 140 9.73 16.08 -5.20
CA GLY A 140 9.89 15.21 -6.38
C GLY A 140 9.72 13.73 -6.04
N ILE A 141 10.38 13.24 -4.99
CA ILE A 141 10.28 11.84 -4.56
C ILE A 141 8.87 11.51 -4.03
N LEU A 142 8.26 12.33 -3.19
CA LEU A 142 6.91 12.05 -2.65
C LEU A 142 5.82 12.11 -3.72
N THR A 143 6.00 12.95 -4.74
CA THR A 143 5.09 13.04 -5.87
C THR A 143 5.24 11.85 -6.80
N TRP A 144 6.49 11.49 -7.15
CA TRP A 144 6.77 10.41 -8.11
C TRP A 144 6.62 9.01 -7.50
N GLY A 145 6.86 8.86 -6.20
CA GLY A 145 6.71 7.61 -5.46
C GLY A 145 5.26 7.22 -5.14
N GLY A 146 4.27 8.02 -5.58
CA GLY A 146 2.84 7.74 -5.40
C GLY A 146 2.30 6.66 -6.33
N LEU A 147 2.91 5.47 -6.32
CA LEU A 147 2.46 4.32 -7.12
C LEU A 147 1.03 3.96 -6.74
N ARG A 148 0.14 3.84 -7.73
CA ARG A 148 -1.22 3.35 -7.49
C ARG A 148 -1.19 1.83 -7.48
N GLY A 149 -1.62 1.23 -6.37
CA GLY A 149 -1.63 -0.21 -6.18
C GLY A 149 -2.99 -0.87 -6.44
N GLY A 150 -3.08 -2.17 -6.15
CA GLY A 150 -4.29 -2.99 -6.33
C GLY A 150 -5.50 -2.56 -5.51
N ILE A 151 -5.32 -1.72 -4.47
CA ILE A 151 -6.45 -1.14 -3.71
C ILE A 151 -7.35 -0.31 -4.62
N SER A 152 -6.78 0.43 -5.59
CA SER A 152 -7.57 1.25 -6.53
C SER A 152 -8.43 0.36 -7.44
N VAL A 153 -7.86 -0.76 -7.89
CA VAL A 153 -8.56 -1.75 -8.71
C VAL A 153 -9.68 -2.43 -7.92
N SER A 154 -9.41 -2.81 -6.67
CA SER A 154 -10.42 -3.40 -5.77
C SER A 154 -11.62 -2.48 -5.58
N LEU A 155 -11.39 -1.18 -5.38
CA LEU A 155 -12.48 -0.20 -5.26
C LEU A 155 -13.27 -0.06 -6.56
N ALA A 156 -12.61 -0.11 -7.72
CA ALA A 156 -13.28 -0.06 -9.01
C ALA A 156 -14.13 -1.32 -9.28
N LEU A 157 -13.65 -2.49 -8.87
CA LEU A 157 -14.38 -3.76 -8.95
C LEU A 157 -15.59 -3.81 -7.99
N GLY A 158 -15.51 -3.12 -6.86
CA GLY A 158 -16.61 -3.02 -5.90
C GLY A 158 -17.79 -2.15 -6.34
N LEU A 159 -17.70 -1.47 -7.50
CA LEU A 159 -18.80 -0.67 -8.02
C LEU A 159 -19.95 -1.55 -8.53
N PRO A 160 -21.22 -1.13 -8.36
CA PRO A 160 -22.35 -1.85 -8.92
C PRO A 160 -22.27 -1.90 -10.45
N PRO A 161 -22.78 -2.97 -11.09
CA PRO A 161 -22.80 -3.07 -12.55
C PRO A 161 -23.64 -1.93 -13.13
N GLY A 162 -23.05 -1.17 -14.07
CA GLY A 162 -23.68 -0.02 -14.70
C GLY A 162 -22.69 0.73 -15.60
N GLU A 163 -23.18 1.78 -16.27
CA GLU A 163 -22.38 2.60 -17.18
C GLU A 163 -21.14 3.19 -16.49
N LEU A 164 -21.28 3.57 -15.22
CA LEU A 164 -20.21 4.14 -14.43
C LEU A 164 -19.05 3.14 -14.21
N ARG A 165 -19.36 1.87 -13.92
CA ARG A 165 -18.35 0.82 -13.78
C ARG A 165 -17.66 0.56 -15.12
N ASN A 166 -18.42 0.47 -16.21
CA ASN A 166 -17.88 0.21 -17.55
C ASN A 166 -16.95 1.32 -18.04
N LEU A 167 -17.14 2.56 -17.56
CA LEU A 167 -16.28 3.70 -17.90
C LEU A 167 -15.09 3.84 -16.94
N LEU A 168 -15.30 3.76 -15.62
CA LEU A 168 -14.23 3.97 -14.64
C LEU A 168 -13.27 2.80 -14.53
N LEU A 169 -13.74 1.57 -14.71
CA LEU A 169 -12.92 0.38 -14.51
C LEU A 169 -11.74 0.36 -15.52
N PRO A 170 -11.94 0.51 -16.84
CA PRO A 170 -10.83 0.60 -17.81
C PRO A 170 -9.87 1.77 -17.54
N VAL A 171 -10.40 2.93 -17.15
CA VAL A 171 -9.59 4.14 -16.89
C VAL A 171 -8.74 3.97 -15.63
N CYS A 172 -9.34 3.50 -14.53
CA CYS A 172 -8.63 3.19 -13.30
C CYS A 172 -7.51 2.19 -13.56
N TYR A 173 -7.83 1.18 -14.36
CA TYR A 173 -6.89 0.16 -14.79
C TYR A 173 -5.69 0.70 -15.55
N GLY A 174 -5.96 1.46 -16.62
CA GLY A 174 -4.93 2.05 -17.46
C GLY A 174 -4.00 2.95 -16.66
N VAL A 175 -4.54 3.71 -15.69
CA VAL A 175 -3.73 4.52 -14.78
C VAL A 175 -2.89 3.64 -13.85
N VAL A 176 -3.46 2.60 -13.23
CA VAL A 176 -2.72 1.69 -12.34
C VAL A 176 -1.57 1.00 -13.08
N VAL A 177 -1.82 0.41 -14.25
CA VAL A 177 -0.81 -0.20 -15.10
C VAL A 177 0.26 0.81 -15.50
N PHE A 178 -0.13 2.02 -15.90
CA PHE A 178 0.82 3.10 -16.18
C PHE A 178 1.70 3.41 -14.97
N THR A 179 1.12 3.54 -13.77
CA THR A 179 1.91 3.85 -12.57
C THR A 179 2.87 2.72 -12.22
N ILE A 180 2.45 1.46 -12.31
CA ILE A 180 3.29 0.30 -12.00
C ILE A 180 4.46 0.19 -12.99
N ILE A 181 4.18 0.29 -14.30
CA ILE A 181 5.21 0.13 -15.34
C ILE A 181 6.06 1.39 -15.45
N VAL A 182 5.44 2.55 -15.70
CA VAL A 182 6.17 3.79 -16.00
C VAL A 182 6.71 4.41 -14.73
N GLN A 183 5.88 4.68 -13.72
CA GLN A 183 6.37 5.31 -12.49
C GLN A 183 7.25 4.33 -11.68
N GLY A 184 6.91 3.04 -11.63
CA GLY A 184 7.73 2.02 -10.96
C GLY A 184 9.14 1.91 -11.54
N LEU A 185 9.28 1.74 -12.87
CA LEU A 185 10.59 1.64 -13.53
C LEU A 185 11.37 2.96 -13.52
N THR A 186 10.68 4.10 -13.54
CA THR A 186 11.35 5.41 -13.51
C THR A 186 11.74 5.87 -12.10
N MET A 187 11.18 5.27 -11.05
CA MET A 187 11.42 5.68 -9.67
C MET A 187 12.89 5.59 -9.28
N GLU A 188 13.58 4.50 -9.64
CA GLU A 188 15.02 4.35 -9.35
C GLU A 188 15.85 5.47 -10.00
N ARG A 189 15.54 5.81 -11.26
CA ARG A 189 16.22 6.87 -12.01
C ARG A 189 15.94 8.25 -11.41
N VAL A 190 14.71 8.50 -10.99
CA VAL A 190 14.33 9.75 -10.30
C VAL A 190 15.02 9.85 -8.93
N ALA A 191 15.04 8.76 -8.16
CA ALA A 191 15.72 8.70 -6.87
C ALA A 191 17.22 8.97 -7.02
N ARG A 192 17.89 8.36 -8.00
CA ARG A 192 19.33 8.56 -8.26
C ARG A 192 19.67 9.97 -8.76
N ARG A 193 18.78 10.58 -9.55
CA ARG A 193 18.96 11.95 -10.05
C ARG A 193 18.73 13.00 -8.97
N LEU A 194 17.74 12.76 -8.11
CA LEU A 194 17.46 13.64 -6.99
C LEU A 194 18.47 13.42 -5.88
N TYR A 195 18.84 12.20 -5.53
CA TYR A 195 19.87 11.85 -4.54
C TYR A 195 21.05 11.14 -5.21
N PRO A 196 21.94 11.89 -5.88
CA PRO A 196 23.21 11.33 -6.29
C PRO A 196 23.90 10.83 -5.03
N SER A 197 24.16 9.53 -4.97
CA SER A 197 25.02 8.94 -3.96
C SER A 197 26.31 9.75 -3.96
N SER A 198 26.56 10.48 -2.87
CA SER A 198 27.83 11.14 -2.62
C SER A 198 28.90 10.05 -2.67
N ALA A 199 29.58 9.93 -3.80
CA ALA A 199 30.75 9.09 -3.93
C ALA A 199 31.71 9.49 -2.81
N SER A 200 32.04 8.49 -1.98
CA SER A 200 33.23 8.41 -1.12
C SER A 200 34.08 9.69 -1.07
N ARG A 201 33.81 10.55 -0.08
CA ARG A 201 34.83 11.47 0.41
C ARG A 201 35.73 10.68 1.36
N SER A 202 36.67 9.94 0.78
CA SER A 202 37.82 9.36 1.48
C SER A 202 39.07 9.96 0.84
N GLU A 203 39.47 11.11 1.36
CA GLU A 203 40.86 11.56 1.43
C GLU A 203 41.12 11.94 2.88
#